data_AF-A0A2V5IIG9-F1
#
_entry.id   AF-A0A2V5IIG9-F1
#
_cell.length_a   1.000
_cell.length_b   1.000
_cell.length_c   1.000
_cell.angle_alpha   90.00
_cell.angle_beta   90.00
_cell.angle_gamma   90.00
#
_symmetry.space_group_name_H-M   'P 1'
#
loop_
_entity.id
_entity.type
_entity.pdbx_description
1 polymer ?
#
loop_
_entity_poly.entity_id
_entity_poly.type
_entity_poly.pdbx_seq_one_letter_code
_entity_poly.pdbx_strand_id
1 'polypeptide(L)'
;MPFYVHISNRHNGNYPGEWHRWLLTAATRDDAKRFYWGLHKYTKTDNASIKSVTAETMEWWNYDASDGFSLQNLYKWIQQKQTDQYKDIQELTDTRERTLLTILPDTNFGDRFWLILPGFQDTSIEDLWEDRARL
;
A
#
# COMPACT_ATOMS: atom_id res chain seq x y z
N MET A 1 -3.72 -14.12 -11.90
CA MET A 1 -4.69 -14.15 -10.79
C MET A 1 -4.51 -12.90 -9.97
N PRO A 2 -5.55 -12.38 -9.31
CA PRO A 2 -5.39 -11.26 -8.39
C PRO A 2 -4.34 -11.56 -7.31
N PHE A 3 -3.64 -10.53 -6.89
CA PHE A 3 -2.63 -10.59 -5.83
C PHE A 3 -3.09 -9.72 -4.66
N TYR A 4 -2.96 -10.24 -3.44
CA TYR A 4 -3.48 -9.58 -2.24
C TYR A 4 -2.36 -9.21 -1.30
N VAL A 5 -2.46 -8.02 -0.72
CA VAL A 5 -1.45 -7.49 0.20
C VAL A 5 -2.11 -6.86 1.40
N HIS A 6 -1.67 -7.28 2.59
CA HIS A 6 -1.94 -6.59 3.84
C HIS A 6 -0.99 -5.41 3.98
N ILE A 7 -1.55 -4.22 4.22
CA ILE A 7 -0.79 -3.00 4.46
C ILE A 7 -1.22 -2.42 5.81
N SER A 8 -0.28 -2.22 6.73
CA SER A 8 -0.59 -1.66 8.04
C SER A 8 0.23 -0.42 8.38
N ASN A 9 -0.42 0.56 8.97
CA ASN A 9 0.26 1.65 9.65
C ASN A 9 0.53 1.26 11.11
N ARG A 10 1.80 1.36 11.56
CA ARG A 10 2.18 1.07 12.95
C ARG A 10 2.23 2.30 13.85
N HIS A 11 1.85 3.48 13.34
CA HIS A 11 1.72 4.65 14.18
C HIS A 11 0.57 4.41 15.17
N ASN A 12 0.92 4.37 16.46
CA ASN A 12 -0.06 4.45 17.51
C ASN A 12 -0.58 5.89 17.45
N GLY A 13 -1.77 6.11 16.88
CA GLY A 13 -2.42 7.42 16.93
C GLY A 13 -2.75 7.82 18.37
N ASN A 14 -3.96 8.31 18.62
CA ASN A 14 -4.35 8.69 19.98
C ASN A 14 -4.65 7.47 20.88
N TYR A 15 -4.82 6.27 20.30
CA TYR A 15 -5.17 5.05 21.03
C TYR A 15 -4.25 3.87 20.69
N PRO A 16 -3.77 3.12 21.69
CA PRO A 16 -3.03 1.87 21.46
C PRO A 16 -3.88 0.88 20.67
N GLY A 17 -3.39 0.45 19.50
CA GLY A 17 -4.04 -0.57 18.68
C GLY A 17 -4.93 -0.05 17.55
N GLU A 18 -5.04 1.27 17.34
CA GLU A 18 -5.60 1.85 16.10
C GLU A 18 -4.60 1.73 14.94
N TRP A 19 -4.35 0.51 14.52
CA TRP A 19 -3.53 0.24 13.36
C TRP A 19 -4.44 0.28 12.15
N HIS A 20 -4.30 1.34 11.36
CA HIS A 20 -5.02 1.45 10.09
C HIS A 20 -4.53 0.33 9.19
N ARG A 21 -5.43 -0.64 8.97
CA ARG A 21 -5.18 -1.86 8.23
C ARG A 21 -5.90 -1.79 6.91
N TRP A 22 -5.19 -2.14 5.85
CA TRP A 22 -5.67 -2.06 4.50
C TRP A 22 -5.42 -3.37 3.79
N LEU A 23 -6.34 -3.73 2.90
CA LEU A 23 -6.15 -4.75 1.89
C LEU A 23 -5.98 -4.05 0.55
N LEU A 24 -4.82 -4.25 -0.08
CA LEU A 24 -4.64 -3.96 -1.49
C LEU A 24 -4.96 -5.24 -2.29
N THR A 25 -5.90 -5.13 -3.22
CA THR A 25 -6.15 -6.15 -4.24
C THR A 25 -5.60 -5.64 -5.56
N ALA A 26 -4.62 -6.32 -6.12
CA ALA A 26 -4.03 -6.01 -7.42
C ALA A 26 -4.46 -7.06 -8.46
N ALA A 27 -4.57 -6.69 -9.73
CA ALA A 27 -4.94 -7.61 -10.80
C ALA A 27 -3.87 -8.70 -11.02
N THR A 28 -2.61 -8.37 -10.74
CA THR A 28 -1.44 -9.26 -10.81
C THR A 28 -0.43 -8.94 -9.72
N ARG A 29 0.57 -9.82 -9.51
CA ARG A 29 1.72 -9.56 -8.64
C ARG A 29 2.52 -8.35 -9.13
N ASP A 30 2.71 -8.21 -10.44
CA ASP A 30 3.45 -7.08 -11.02
C ASP A 30 2.75 -5.74 -10.78
N ASP A 31 1.41 -5.72 -10.80
CA ASP A 31 0.63 -4.55 -10.43
C ASP A 31 0.82 -4.19 -8.93
N ALA A 32 0.93 -5.19 -8.06
CA ALA A 32 1.25 -4.97 -6.64
C ALA A 32 2.68 -4.42 -6.48
N LYS A 33 3.67 -5.01 -7.17
CA LYS A 33 5.07 -4.53 -7.20
C LYS A 33 5.12 -3.07 -7.64
N ARG A 34 4.42 -2.74 -8.73
CA ARG A 34 4.35 -1.39 -9.27
C ARG A 34 3.74 -0.41 -8.26
N PHE A 35 2.64 -0.78 -7.61
CA PHE A 35 2.06 0.05 -6.56
C PHE A 35 3.04 0.29 -5.40
N TYR A 36 3.73 -0.76 -4.95
CA TYR A 36 4.76 -0.65 -3.91
C TYR A 36 5.92 0.27 -4.33
N TRP A 37 6.43 0.16 -5.56
CA TRP A 37 7.46 1.06 -6.08
C TRP A 37 6.98 2.51 -6.12
N GLY A 38 5.74 2.71 -6.55
CA GLY A 38 5.09 4.02 -6.53
C GLY A 38 5.02 4.60 -5.13
N LEU A 39 4.60 3.81 -4.13
CA LEU A 39 4.61 4.22 -2.73
C LEU A 39 6.03 4.58 -2.27
N HIS A 40 7.01 3.72 -2.53
CA HIS A 40 8.39 3.94 -2.13
C HIS A 40 9.04 5.15 -2.82
N LYS A 41 8.62 5.51 -4.03
CA LYS A 41 8.99 6.79 -4.67
C LYS A 41 8.29 7.96 -4.00
N TYR A 42 6.99 7.83 -3.71
CA TYR A 42 6.19 8.87 -3.06
C TYR A 42 6.78 9.27 -1.70
N THR A 43 7.23 8.31 -0.89
CA THR A 43 7.87 8.59 0.41
C THR A 43 9.14 9.42 0.32
N LYS A 44 9.76 9.53 -0.86
CA LYS A 44 10.97 10.33 -1.12
C LYS A 44 10.67 11.74 -1.63
N THR A 45 9.40 12.07 -1.84
CA THR A 45 9.00 13.39 -2.33
C THR A 45 8.90 14.41 -1.20
N ASP A 46 9.07 15.68 -1.52
CA ASP A 46 8.91 16.76 -0.56
C ASP A 46 7.47 16.79 -0.03
N ASN A 47 7.34 16.89 1.30
CA ASN A 47 6.06 16.93 2.02
C ASN A 47 5.18 15.67 1.86
N ALA A 48 5.75 14.52 1.50
CA ALA A 48 5.01 13.26 1.46
C ALA A 48 4.30 12.97 2.80
N SER A 49 3.02 12.63 2.75
CA SER A 49 2.24 12.27 3.96
C SER A 49 2.66 10.91 4.55
N ILE A 50 3.10 10.00 3.68
CA ILE A 50 3.72 8.72 4.02
C ILE A 50 5.23 8.91 4.03
N LYS A 51 5.88 8.57 5.14
CA LYS A 51 7.32 8.82 5.39
C LYS A 51 8.20 7.65 5.02
N SER A 52 7.69 6.43 5.15
CA SER A 52 8.39 5.21 4.78
C SER A 52 7.38 4.12 4.43
N VAL A 53 7.83 3.16 3.62
CA VAL A 53 7.11 1.92 3.34
C VAL A 53 8.12 0.77 3.34
N THR A 54 7.77 -0.33 3.97
CA THR A 54 8.60 -1.54 4.06
C THR A 54 7.75 -2.77 3.73
N ALA A 55 8.31 -3.68 2.95
CA ALA A 55 7.74 -5.00 2.70
C ALA A 55 8.51 -6.04 3.53
N GLU A 56 7.80 -6.84 4.32
CA GLU A 56 8.35 -8.01 5.03
C GLU A 56 8.31 -9.24 4.11
N THR A 57 7.19 -9.38 3.39
CA THR A 57 6.99 -10.33 2.29
C THR A 57 6.24 -9.60 1.18
N MET A 58 6.04 -10.24 0.02
CA MET A 58 5.24 -9.63 -1.04
C MET A 58 3.79 -9.32 -0.64
N GLU A 59 3.26 -10.02 0.35
CA GLU A 59 1.87 -9.85 0.81
C GLU A 59 1.72 -9.09 2.12
N TRP A 60 2.83 -8.68 2.74
CA TRP A 60 2.82 -8.03 4.05
C TRP A 60 3.69 -6.78 4.07
N TRP A 61 3.05 -5.61 4.07
CA TRP A 61 3.73 -4.32 4.07
C TRP A 61 3.36 -3.47 5.28
N ASN A 62 4.29 -2.61 5.68
CA ASN A 62 4.09 -1.60 6.71
C ASN A 62 4.41 -0.22 6.13
N TYR A 63 3.78 0.82 6.67
CA TYR A 63 4.15 2.20 6.36
C TYR A 63 4.10 3.09 7.59
N ASP A 64 4.93 4.12 7.60
CA ASP A 64 4.84 5.22 8.58
C ASP A 64 4.18 6.44 7.98
N ALA A 65 3.26 7.01 8.74
CA ALA A 65 2.60 8.28 8.47
C ALA A 65 2.07 8.84 9.78
N SER A 66 1.96 10.16 9.89
CA SER A 66 1.37 10.82 11.07
C SER A 66 -0.14 10.58 11.20
N ASP A 67 -0.79 10.21 10.09
CA ASP A 67 -2.21 9.87 10.02
C ASP A 67 -2.35 8.54 9.26
N GLY A 68 -3.00 7.56 9.88
CA GLY A 68 -3.26 6.27 9.28
C GLY A 68 -4.17 6.33 8.04
N PHE A 69 -4.95 7.39 7.83
CA PHE A 69 -5.70 7.61 6.59
C PHE A 69 -4.85 8.15 5.43
N SER A 70 -3.55 8.44 5.64
CA SER A 70 -2.65 8.96 4.58
C SER A 70 -2.63 8.09 3.33
N LEU A 71 -2.65 6.76 3.50
CA LEU A 71 -2.69 5.82 2.37
C LEU A 71 -4.02 5.91 1.60
N GLN A 72 -5.14 6.07 2.30
CA GLN A 72 -6.44 6.26 1.67
C GLN A 72 -6.50 7.55 0.86
N ASN A 73 -5.96 8.63 1.41
CA ASN A 73 -5.93 9.94 0.77
C ASN A 73 -5.07 9.91 -0.50
N LEU A 74 -3.88 9.31 -0.42
CA LEU A 74 -3.04 9.07 -1.59
C LEU A 74 -3.80 8.25 -2.65
N TYR A 75 -4.44 7.16 -2.23
CA TYR A 75 -5.21 6.31 -3.14
C TYR A 75 -6.37 7.06 -3.82
N LYS A 76 -7.08 7.93 -3.09
CA LYS A 76 -8.13 8.80 -3.66
C LYS A 76 -7.55 9.72 -4.73
N TRP A 77 -6.39 10.33 -4.50
CA TRP A 77 -5.73 11.21 -5.48
C TRP A 77 -5.36 10.45 -6.76
N ILE A 78 -4.86 9.22 -6.63
CA ILE A 78 -4.59 8.33 -7.78
C ILE A 78 -5.86 8.11 -8.58
N GLN A 79 -6.96 7.71 -7.92
CA GLN A 79 -8.23 7.42 -8.59
C GLN A 79 -8.83 8.65 -9.29
N GLN A 80 -8.70 9.83 -8.67
CA GLN A 80 -9.19 11.11 -9.15
C GLN A 80 -8.24 11.78 -10.16
N LYS A 81 -7.10 11.16 -10.50
CA LYS A 81 -6.08 11.71 -11.41
C LYS A 81 -5.53 13.07 -10.95
N GLN A 82 -5.41 13.28 -9.65
CA GLN A 82 -4.78 14.50 -9.09
C GLN A 82 -3.26 14.33 -9.06
N THR A 83 -2.62 14.29 -10.23
CA THR A 83 -1.18 13.99 -10.43
C THR A 83 -0.25 14.85 -9.57
N ASP A 84 -0.56 16.14 -9.42
CA ASP A 84 0.23 17.07 -8.60
C ASP A 84 0.36 16.65 -7.13
N GLN A 85 -0.66 15.98 -6.58
CA GLN A 85 -0.69 15.55 -5.17
C GLN A 85 0.26 14.37 -4.91
N TYR A 86 0.45 13.49 -5.90
CA TYR A 86 1.36 12.36 -5.83
C TYR A 86 2.61 12.52 -6.69
N LYS A 87 2.91 13.77 -7.11
CA LYS A 87 4.12 14.15 -7.87
C LYS A 87 4.28 13.41 -9.19
N ASP A 88 3.18 13.14 -9.87
CA ASP A 88 3.16 12.50 -11.19
C ASP A 88 3.98 11.19 -11.27
N ILE A 89 3.99 10.44 -10.17
CA ILE A 89 4.70 9.16 -10.10
C ILE A 89 3.99 8.15 -10.98
N GLN A 90 4.62 7.83 -12.12
CA GLN A 90 4.07 6.96 -13.15
C GLN A 90 3.60 5.61 -12.62
N GLU A 91 4.34 4.99 -11.71
CA GLU A 91 3.94 3.70 -11.12
C GLU A 91 2.59 3.77 -10.40
N LEU A 92 2.30 4.88 -9.71
CA LEU A 92 1.00 5.09 -9.08
C LEU A 92 -0.08 5.35 -10.13
N THR A 93 0.21 6.12 -11.17
CA THR A 93 -0.71 6.36 -12.29
C THR A 93 -1.13 5.05 -12.98
N ASP A 94 -0.15 4.19 -13.28
CA ASP A 94 -0.35 2.92 -14.00
C ASP A 94 -1.20 1.91 -13.22
N THR A 95 -1.21 1.99 -11.89
CA THR A 95 -1.93 1.05 -11.02
C THR A 95 -3.39 1.44 -10.78
N ARG A 96 -3.83 2.62 -11.23
CA ARG A 96 -5.16 3.18 -11.00
C ARG A 96 -6.31 2.21 -11.33
N GLU A 97 -6.25 1.54 -12.47
CA GLU A 97 -7.31 0.62 -12.93
C GLU A 97 -7.01 -0.85 -12.61
N ARG A 98 -5.88 -1.11 -11.97
CA ARG A 98 -5.35 -2.45 -11.69
C ARG A 98 -5.33 -2.79 -10.21
N THR A 99 -5.64 -1.84 -9.34
CA THR A 99 -5.64 -2.02 -7.89
C THR A 99 -6.96 -1.56 -7.27
N LEU A 100 -7.24 -2.08 -6.08
CA LEU A 100 -8.33 -1.71 -5.19
C LEU A 100 -7.78 -1.66 -3.77
N LEU A 101 -8.01 -0.56 -3.05
CA LEU A 101 -7.63 -0.42 -1.65
C LEU A 101 -8.89 -0.41 -0.78
N THR A 102 -8.94 -1.31 0.21
CA THR A 102 -10.07 -1.43 1.15
C THR A 102 -9.57 -1.36 2.58
N ILE A 103 -10.28 -0.60 3.42
CA ILE A 103 -10.00 -0.57 4.87
C ILE A 103 -10.49 -1.88 5.50
N LEU A 104 -9.67 -2.48 6.35
CA LEU A 104 -10.06 -3.64 7.14
C LEU A 104 -10.64 -3.19 8.49
N PRO A 105 -11.67 -3.89 9.01
CA PRO A 105 -12.27 -3.57 10.29
C PRO A 105 -11.25 -3.46 11.42
N ASP A 106 -11.27 -2.32 12.12
CA ASP A 106 -10.52 -2.07 13.36
C ASP A 106 -11.40 -2.02 14.60
N THR A 107 -10.83 -1.77 15.78
CA THR A 107 -11.53 -1.70 17.09
C THR A 107 -12.84 -0.93 17.05
N ASN A 108 -12.96 0.10 16.19
CA ASN A 108 -14.18 0.86 15.94
C ASN A 108 -15.31 0.08 15.21
N PHE A 109 -15.07 -1.14 14.72
CA PHE A 109 -15.97 -1.96 13.91
C PHE A 109 -16.32 -3.32 14.53
N GLY A 110 -15.99 -3.54 15.81
CA GLY A 110 -16.50 -4.66 16.60
C GLY A 110 -15.51 -5.80 16.85
N ASP A 111 -14.54 -6.06 15.97
CA ASP A 111 -13.42 -7.00 16.19
C ASP A 111 -12.26 -6.74 15.22
N ARG A 112 -11.02 -7.04 15.65
CA ARG A 112 -9.84 -6.96 14.78
C ARG A 112 -9.84 -8.12 13.79
N PHE A 113 -10.23 -7.83 12.54
CA PHE A 113 -10.29 -8.85 11.50
C PHE A 113 -9.04 -8.82 10.60
N TRP A 114 -8.40 -9.98 10.45
CA TRP A 114 -7.36 -10.20 9.44
C TRP A 114 -7.90 -11.19 8.41
N LEU A 115 -7.97 -10.77 7.15
CA LEU A 115 -8.31 -11.69 6.07
C LEU A 115 -7.16 -12.68 5.86
N ILE A 116 -7.48 -13.97 5.90
CA ILE A 116 -6.54 -15.00 5.49
C ILE A 116 -6.37 -14.87 3.97
N LEU A 117 -5.15 -14.57 3.53
CA LEU A 117 -4.85 -14.45 2.11
C LEU A 117 -4.75 -15.85 1.47
N PRO A 118 -4.97 -15.98 0.15
CA PRO A 118 -4.91 -17.27 -0.51
C PRO A 118 -3.51 -17.89 -0.41
N GLY A 119 -3.38 -19.07 0.19
CA GLY A 119 -2.08 -19.72 0.42
C GLY A 119 -1.34 -20.20 -0.83
N PHE A 120 -1.87 -19.94 -2.03
CA PHE A 120 -1.24 -20.25 -3.32
C PHE A 120 -0.55 -19.04 -3.97
N GLN A 121 -0.66 -17.84 -3.40
CA GLN A 121 0.06 -16.68 -3.93
C GLN A 121 1.56 -16.79 -3.61
N ASP A 122 2.42 -16.39 -4.57
CA ASP A 122 3.86 -16.36 -4.33
C ASP A 122 4.21 -15.17 -3.43
N THR A 123 4.77 -15.49 -2.26
CA THR A 123 5.02 -14.52 -1.18
C THR A 123 6.49 -14.06 -1.15
N SER A 124 7.35 -14.63 -2.01
CA SER A 124 8.77 -14.31 -2.07
C SER A 124 9.01 -12.84 -2.38
N ILE A 125 9.88 -12.18 -1.61
CA ILE A 125 10.23 -10.76 -1.78
C ILE A 125 11.41 -10.53 -2.72
N GLU A 126 12.09 -11.60 -3.17
CA GLU A 126 13.35 -11.52 -3.91
C GLU A 126 13.22 -10.64 -5.16
N ASP A 127 12.15 -10.85 -5.93
CA ASP A 127 11.91 -10.15 -7.20
C ASP A 127 11.36 -8.72 -7.04
N LEU A 128 11.00 -8.29 -5.82
CA LEU A 128 10.49 -6.95 -5.56
C LEU A 128 11.51 -5.86 -5.91
N TRP A 129 12.80 -6.18 -5.88
CA TRP A 129 13.89 -5.23 -6.09
C TRP A 129 14.72 -5.49 -7.36
N GLU A 130 14.52 -6.64 -8.02
CA GLU A 130 15.33 -7.09 -9.15
C GLU A 130 15.08 -6.29 -10.44
N ASP A 131 13.89 -5.71 -10.63
CA ASP A 131 13.53 -4.96 -11.85
C ASP A 131 14.15 -3.55 -11.96
N ARG A 132 14.96 -3.10 -10.98
CA ARG A 132 15.62 -1.78 -11.03
C ARG A 132 16.76 -1.66 -12.04
N ALA A 133 17.22 -2.76 -12.63
CA ALA A 133 18.34 -2.72 -13.57
C ALA A 133 17.94 -2.31 -15.00
N ARG A 134 16.65 -2.12 -15.30
CA ARG A 134 16.16 -1.93 -16.69
C ARG A 134 15.17 -0.78 -16.91
N LEU A 135 14.96 0.10 -15.94
CA LEU A 135 14.18 1.34 -16.05
C LEU A 135 14.99 2.52 -15.52
#